data_AF-A0A6N9ZL63-F1
#
_entry.id   AF-A0A6N9ZL63-F1
#
_cell.length_a   1.000
_cell.length_b   1.000
_cell.length_c   1.000
_cell.angle_alpha   90.00
_cell.angle_beta   90.00
_cell.angle_gamma   90.00
#
_symmetry.space_group_name_H-M   'P 1'
#
loop_
_entity.id
_entity.type
_entity.pdbx_description
1 polymer ?
#
loop_
_entity_poly.entity_id
_entity_poly.type
_entity_poly.pdbx_seq_one_letter_code
_entity_poly.pdbx_strand_id
1 'polypeptide(L)'
;MTKHQITHQIGDDQKRSDQQPDWLERLRGNFDAEVHLPADISREFLSAALLWAIDNKVDFGLFHEPGKIIIAHSGGDEIYLPSRWSDKRWHIGLEDKEPFFDPAD
;
A
#
# COMPACT_ATOMS: atom_id res chain seq x y z
N MET A 1 4.95 49.16 28.87
CA MET A 1 3.92 48.21 28.41
C MET A 1 4.36 47.61 27.10
N THR A 2 4.45 46.29 27.08
CA THR A 2 5.18 45.42 26.16
C THR A 2 4.46 45.31 24.81
N LYS A 3 5.16 45.57 23.70
CA LYS A 3 4.68 45.22 22.36
C LYS A 3 5.11 43.78 22.08
N HIS A 4 4.16 42.85 22.15
CA HIS A 4 4.40 41.46 21.74
C HIS A 4 4.61 41.42 20.23
N GLN A 5 5.86 41.23 19.81
CA GLN A 5 6.18 40.74 18.47
C GLN A 5 5.76 39.28 18.41
N ILE A 6 4.68 39.01 17.69
CA ILE A 6 4.28 37.66 17.31
C ILE A 6 5.30 37.22 16.26
N THR A 7 6.25 36.40 16.70
CA THR A 7 7.17 35.69 15.82
C THR A 7 6.36 34.63 15.07
N HIS A 8 6.01 34.88 13.82
CA HIS A 8 5.60 33.82 12.90
C HIS A 8 6.85 32.98 12.57
N GLN A 9 7.13 31.98 13.39
CA GLN A 9 7.99 30.86 13.04
C GLN A 9 7.19 29.58 13.26
N ILE A 10 6.54 29.11 12.21
CA ILE A 10 6.33 27.68 11.99
C ILE A 10 6.64 27.52 10.52
N GLY A 11 7.75 26.85 10.24
CA GLY A 11 8.30 26.73 8.91
C GLY A 11 7.27 26.19 7.94
N ASP A 12 7.21 26.79 6.76
CA ASP A 12 6.88 26.05 5.57
C ASP A 12 7.96 24.95 5.46
N ASP A 13 7.71 23.79 6.08
CA ASP A 13 8.32 22.54 5.65
C ASP A 13 7.89 22.39 4.19
N GLN A 14 8.71 22.95 3.29
CA GLN A 14 8.56 22.80 1.85
C GLN A 14 8.79 21.33 1.55
N LYS A 15 7.75 20.51 1.75
CA LYS A 15 7.64 19.20 1.15
C LYS A 15 7.99 19.39 -0.32
N ARG A 16 8.97 18.63 -0.82
CA ARG A 16 9.25 18.59 -2.26
C ARG A 16 7.94 18.29 -2.98
N SER A 17 7.75 18.83 -4.18
CA SER A 17 6.60 18.52 -5.04
C SER A 17 6.37 17.01 -5.24
N ASP A 18 7.44 16.24 -5.06
CA ASP A 18 7.46 14.79 -5.24
C ASP A 18 7.01 14.02 -3.99
N GLN A 19 6.80 14.70 -2.86
CA GLN A 19 6.34 14.10 -1.61
C GLN A 19 4.81 14.22 -1.53
N GLN A 20 4.14 13.12 -1.15
CA GLN A 20 2.69 13.10 -1.03
C GLN A 20 2.20 14.14 -0.02
N PRO A 21 1.01 14.74 -0.18
CA PRO A 21 0.47 15.64 0.83
C PRO A 21 0.31 14.96 2.20
N ASP A 22 0.49 15.69 3.30
CA ASP A 22 0.40 15.13 4.68
C ASP A 22 -0.95 14.45 4.97
N TRP A 23 -2.03 14.94 4.38
CA TRP A 23 -3.36 14.32 4.55
C TRP A 23 -3.43 12.93 3.90
N LEU A 24 -2.68 12.71 2.81
CA LEU A 24 -2.64 11.43 2.10
C LEU A 24 -1.78 10.42 2.85
N GLU A 25 -0.68 10.87 3.45
CA GLU A 25 0.12 10.07 4.38
C GLU A 25 -0.71 9.64 5.61
N ARG A 26 -1.50 10.56 6.18
CA ARG A 26 -2.41 10.21 7.28
C ARG A 26 -3.49 9.22 6.86
N LEU A 27 -4.05 9.37 5.66
CA LEU A 27 -5.04 8.43 5.13
C LEU A 27 -4.45 7.03 4.94
N ARG A 28 -3.24 6.95 4.38
CA ARG A 28 -2.50 5.71 4.17
C ARG A 28 -2.09 5.06 5.50
N GLY A 29 -1.75 5.85 6.51
CA GLY A 29 -1.45 5.36 7.87
C GLY A 29 -2.63 4.74 8.62
N ASN A 30 -3.84 4.74 8.05
CA ASN A 30 -4.98 3.99 8.61
C ASN A 30 -4.92 2.49 8.28
N PHE A 31 -4.06 2.10 7.33
CA PHE A 31 -3.78 0.72 6.96
C PHE A 31 -2.51 0.24 7.67
N ASP A 32 -2.43 -1.04 8.02
CA ASP A 32 -1.28 -1.63 8.71
C ASP A 32 -0.35 -2.42 7.76
N ALA A 33 -0.78 -2.66 6.52
CA ALA A 33 -0.02 -3.39 5.51
C ALA A 33 -0.18 -2.83 4.10
N GLU A 34 0.79 -3.13 3.24
CA GLU A 34 0.86 -2.60 1.88
C GLU A 34 1.49 -3.57 0.87
N VAL A 35 0.93 -3.61 -0.33
CA VAL A 35 1.51 -4.25 -1.51
C VAL A 35 2.02 -3.18 -2.47
N HIS A 36 3.28 -3.28 -2.86
CA HIS A 36 3.94 -2.30 -3.75
C HIS A 36 4.14 -2.91 -5.13
N LEU A 37 3.28 -2.53 -6.07
CA LEU A 37 3.37 -2.90 -7.48
C LEU A 37 4.23 -1.89 -8.24
N PRO A 38 4.96 -2.31 -9.28
CA PRO A 38 5.63 -1.37 -10.16
C PRO A 38 4.59 -0.60 -10.99
N ALA A 39 4.84 0.68 -11.31
CA ALA A 39 3.89 1.52 -12.05
C ALA A 39 3.64 1.06 -13.50
N ASP A 40 4.52 0.22 -14.05
CA ASP A 40 4.39 -0.40 -15.37
C ASP A 40 3.73 -1.79 -15.33
N ILE A 41 3.17 -2.20 -14.17
CA ILE A 41 2.38 -3.42 -14.07
C ILE A 41 1.24 -3.39 -15.10
N SER A 42 0.98 -4.53 -15.74
CA SER A 42 -0.07 -4.60 -16.77
C SER A 42 -1.42 -4.19 -16.18
N ARG A 43 -2.17 -3.37 -16.91
CA ARG A 43 -3.48 -2.87 -16.50
C ARG A 43 -4.47 -4.02 -16.29
N GLU A 44 -4.35 -5.06 -17.11
CA GLU A 44 -5.16 -6.27 -17.08
C GLU A 44 -4.98 -6.99 -15.74
N PHE A 45 -3.72 -7.20 -15.32
CA PHE A 45 -3.40 -7.80 -14.02
C PHE A 45 -3.90 -6.93 -12.87
N LEU A 46 -3.62 -5.62 -12.88
CA LEU A 46 -4.08 -4.72 -11.82
C LEU A 46 -5.61 -4.75 -11.70
N SER A 47 -6.32 -4.74 -12.82
CA SER A 47 -7.77 -4.80 -12.84
C SER A 47 -8.28 -6.13 -12.26
N ALA A 48 -7.69 -7.25 -12.65
CA ALA A 48 -8.04 -8.57 -12.12
C ALA A 48 -7.79 -8.66 -10.60
N ALA A 49 -6.66 -8.14 -10.13
CA ALA A 49 -6.31 -8.12 -8.71
C ALA A 49 -7.31 -7.30 -7.88
N LEU A 50 -7.68 -6.10 -8.36
CA LEU A 50 -8.64 -5.25 -7.64
C LEU A 50 -10.04 -5.86 -7.64
N LEU A 51 -10.47 -6.47 -8.75
CA LEU A 51 -11.75 -7.18 -8.80
C LEU A 51 -11.77 -8.37 -7.83
N TRP A 52 -10.70 -9.15 -7.78
CA TRP A 52 -10.58 -10.26 -6.84
C TRP A 52 -10.63 -9.79 -5.37
N ALA A 53 -9.94 -8.69 -5.05
CA ALA A 53 -9.99 -8.09 -3.72
C ALA A 53 -11.42 -7.63 -3.35
N ILE A 54 -12.15 -7.01 -4.29
CA ILE A 54 -13.55 -6.60 -4.11
C ILE A 54 -14.46 -7.81 -3.88
N ASP A 55 -14.32 -8.86 -4.69
CA ASP A 55 -15.12 -10.09 -4.58
C ASP A 55 -14.92 -10.78 -3.21
N ASN A 56 -13.72 -10.66 -2.65
CA ASN A 56 -13.37 -11.18 -1.32
C ASN A 56 -13.59 -10.16 -0.19
N LYS A 57 -14.19 -9.00 -0.48
CA LYS A 57 -14.55 -7.96 0.50
C LYS A 57 -13.36 -7.40 1.28
N VAL A 58 -12.21 -7.31 0.64
CA VAL A 58 -11.02 -6.67 1.21
C VAL A 58 -11.25 -5.17 1.30
N ASP A 59 -11.00 -4.59 2.47
CA ASP A 59 -10.94 -3.14 2.64
C ASP A 59 -9.55 -2.64 2.24
N PHE A 60 -9.46 -1.94 1.12
CA PHE A 60 -8.18 -1.44 0.60
C PHE A 60 -8.23 0.03 0.15
N GLY A 61 -7.06 0.67 0.19
CA GLY A 61 -6.78 1.96 -0.44
C GLY A 61 -5.82 1.80 -1.61
N LEU A 62 -6.10 2.51 -2.71
CA LEU A 62 -5.22 2.54 -3.89
C LEU A 62 -4.50 3.88 -3.99
N PHE A 63 -3.18 3.86 -3.94
CA PHE A 63 -2.32 5.04 -3.96
C PHE A 63 -1.29 4.97 -5.10
N HIS A 64 -0.82 6.13 -5.52
CA HIS A 64 0.21 6.26 -6.55
C HIS A 64 1.41 7.03 -6.01
N GLU A 65 2.60 6.51 -6.29
CA GLU A 65 3.88 7.16 -6.07
C GLU A 65 4.72 7.10 -7.36
N PRO A 66 5.74 7.95 -7.51
CA PRO A 66 6.66 7.84 -8.64
C PRO A 66 7.21 6.42 -8.80
N GLY A 67 6.82 5.76 -9.90
CA GLY A 67 7.27 4.40 -10.22
C GLY A 67 6.54 3.26 -9.50
N LYS A 68 5.53 3.54 -8.67
CA LYS A 68 4.81 2.51 -7.91
C LYS A 68 3.30 2.74 -7.82
N ILE A 69 2.57 1.64 -7.75
CA ILE A 69 1.17 1.59 -7.34
C ILE A 69 1.14 0.86 -6.00
N ILE A 70 0.48 1.44 -5.01
CA ILE A 70 0.41 0.88 -3.66
C ILE A 70 -1.03 0.48 -3.38
N ILE A 71 -1.22 -0.77 -2.99
CA ILE A 71 -2.48 -1.27 -2.44
C ILE A 71 -2.28 -1.40 -0.93
N ALA A 72 -2.81 -0.45 -0.17
CA ALA A 72 -2.79 -0.51 1.29
C ALA A 72 -4.03 -1.28 1.78
N HIS A 73 -3.88 -2.10 2.81
CA HIS A 73 -4.92 -2.99 3.31
C HIS A 73 -4.77 -3.24 4.81
N SER A 74 -5.76 -3.92 5.40
CA SER A 74 -5.68 -4.41 6.78
C SER A 74 -5.06 -5.81 6.82
N GLY A 75 -4.33 -6.13 7.88
CA GLY A 75 -3.67 -7.43 8.05
C GLY A 75 -4.66 -8.59 8.04
N GLY A 76 -4.27 -9.69 7.40
CA GLY A 76 -5.10 -10.88 7.16
C GLY A 76 -5.64 -10.97 5.73
N ASP A 77 -5.72 -9.85 5.01
CA ASP A 77 -6.23 -9.80 3.63
C ASP A 77 -5.15 -10.05 2.56
N GLU A 78 -3.89 -10.23 2.95
CA GLU A 78 -2.78 -10.46 2.02
C GLU A 78 -2.98 -11.69 1.11
N ILE A 79 -3.79 -12.67 1.55
CA ILE A 79 -4.15 -13.86 0.79
C ILE A 79 -5.02 -13.56 -0.45
N TYR A 80 -5.61 -12.38 -0.52
CA TYR A 80 -6.43 -11.93 -1.65
C TYR A 80 -5.74 -10.84 -2.47
N LEU A 81 -4.53 -10.45 -2.10
CA LEU A 81 -3.82 -9.33 -2.73
C LEU A 81 -2.63 -9.82 -3.56
N PRO A 82 -2.12 -8.99 -4.49
CA PRO A 82 -0.98 -9.38 -5.29
C PRO A 82 0.26 -9.66 -4.44
N SER A 83 0.96 -10.74 -4.77
CA SER A 83 2.27 -11.02 -4.21
C SER A 83 3.25 -11.45 -5.31
N ARG A 84 4.54 -11.33 -5.02
CA ARG A 84 5.60 -11.71 -5.95
C ARG A 84 6.12 -13.09 -5.56
N TRP A 85 5.81 -14.09 -6.38
CA TRP A 85 6.16 -15.48 -6.14
C TRP A 85 7.62 -15.78 -6.51
N SER A 86 8.07 -17.00 -6.19
CA SER A 86 9.45 -17.46 -6.44
C SER A 86 9.86 -17.44 -7.91
N ASP A 87 8.89 -17.55 -8.82
CA ASP A 87 9.08 -17.41 -10.28
C ASP A 87 9.37 -15.96 -10.72
N LYS A 88 9.42 -15.01 -9.77
CA LYS A 88 9.62 -13.58 -9.99
C LYS A 88 8.52 -12.99 -10.87
N ARG A 89 7.30 -13.50 -10.78
CA ARG A 89 6.12 -12.91 -11.41
C ARG A 89 5.13 -12.47 -10.34
N TRP A 90 4.25 -11.59 -10.75
CA TRP A 90 3.15 -11.12 -9.90
C TRP A 90 1.97 -12.06 -10.09
N HIS A 91 1.41 -12.49 -8.96
CA HIS A 91 0.24 -13.35 -8.90
C HIS A 91 -0.73 -12.77 -7.86
N ILE A 92 -1.98 -13.21 -7.89
CA ILE A 92 -2.98 -12.82 -6.89
C ILE A 92 -2.98 -13.88 -5.78
N GLY A 93 -2.85 -13.44 -4.53
CA GLY A 93 -2.76 -14.28 -3.36
C GLY A 93 -1.33 -14.68 -3.00
N LEU A 94 -1.19 -15.50 -1.96
CA LEU A 94 0.11 -15.97 -1.49
C LEU A 94 0.60 -17.16 -2.31
N GLU A 95 1.93 -17.26 -2.43
CA GLU A 95 2.54 -18.48 -2.94
C GLU A 95 2.30 -19.58 -1.90
N ASP A 96 1.47 -20.56 -2.22
CA ASP A 96 1.32 -21.78 -1.43
C ASP A 96 2.68 -22.50 -1.42
N LYS A 97 3.48 -22.22 -0.40
CA LYS A 97 4.52 -23.15 0.04
C LYS A 97 3.77 -24.28 0.69
N GLU A 98 3.99 -25.50 0.19
CA GLU A 98 3.44 -26.77 0.67
C GLU A 98 3.08 -26.76 2.17
N PRO A 99 1.99 -27.44 2.58
CA PRO A 99 1.55 -27.42 3.98
C PRO A 99 2.69 -27.88 4.88
N PHE A 100 3.20 -26.95 5.68
CA PHE A 100 4.14 -27.28 6.74
C PHE A 100 3.40 -28.18 7.75
N PHE A 101 3.88 -29.42 7.85
CA PHE A 101 3.57 -30.48 8.81
C PHE A 101 2.26 -31.27 8.61
N ASP A 102 2.42 -32.52 8.17
CA ASP A 102 1.59 -33.62 8.65
C ASP A 102 1.96 -33.86 10.13
N PRO A 103 1.04 -33.73 11.11
CA PRO A 103 1.32 -34.05 12.51
C PRO A 103 1.53 -35.55 12.79
N ALA A 104 1.71 -36.38 11.74
CA ALA A 104 1.89 -37.82 11.80
C ALA A 104 3.33 -38.34 11.55
N ASP A 105 4.33 -37.48 11.39
CA ASP A 105 5.77 -37.86 11.39
C ASP A 105 6.47 -37.57 12.74
#